data_AF-A0A1S1J2S2-F1
#
_entry.id   AF-A0A1S1J2S2-F1
#
_cell.length_a   1.000
_cell.length_b   1.000
_cell.length_c   1.000
_cell.angle_alpha   90.00
_cell.angle_beta   90.00
_cell.angle_gamma   90.00
#
_symmetry.space_group_name_H-M   'P 1'
#
loop_
_entity.id
_entity.type
_entity.pdbx_description
1 polymer ?
#
loop_
_entity_poly.entity_id
_entity_poly.type
_entity_poly.pdbx_seq_one_letter_code
_entity_poly.pdbx_strand_id
1 'polypeptide(L)'
;MDYNTKELFHYLNKVISDNVAYEELSNLCLSLFCTCNILPERFEKTIINKEKLAIIFSKIAKEKNIISYPPNASYYGASFHDTHSEGHWLEVMASVLKLAREPNIEEAINLVG
;
A
#
# COMPACT_ATOMS: atom_id res chain seq x y z
N MET A 1 5.97 -15.39 2.09
CA MET A 1 4.56 -14.94 2.28
C MET A 1 3.73 -16.17 2.61
N ASP A 2 2.99 -16.11 3.72
CA ASP A 2 1.98 -17.11 4.08
C ASP A 2 0.76 -17.06 3.13
N TYR A 3 -0.19 -17.98 3.31
CA TYR A 3 -1.38 -18.10 2.45
C TYR A 3 -2.19 -16.80 2.39
N ASN A 4 -2.54 -16.26 3.56
CA ASN A 4 -3.32 -15.03 3.70
C ASN A 4 -2.66 -13.83 3.01
N THR A 5 -1.34 -13.70 3.16
CA THR A 5 -0.55 -12.64 2.52
C THR A 5 -0.54 -12.79 0.99
N LYS A 6 -0.42 -14.03 0.49
CA LYS A 6 -0.48 -14.32 -0.95
C LYS A 6 -1.86 -14.02 -1.53
N GLU A 7 -2.92 -14.41 -0.83
CA GLU A 7 -4.29 -14.19 -1.30
C GLU A 7 -4.59 -12.69 -1.42
N LEU A 8 -4.24 -11.90 -0.40
CA LEU A 8 -4.39 -10.44 -0.47
C LEU A 8 -3.57 -9.85 -1.62
N PHE A 9 -2.30 -10.26 -1.78
CA PHE A 9 -1.48 -9.81 -2.90
C PHE A 9 -2.16 -10.10 -4.25
N HIS A 10 -2.63 -11.33 -4.47
CA HIS A 10 -3.29 -11.70 -5.71
C HIS A 10 -4.58 -10.91 -5.95
N TYR A 11 -5.34 -10.65 -4.90
CA TYR A 11 -6.52 -9.81 -4.98
C TYR A 11 -6.16 -8.38 -5.39
N LEU A 12 -5.31 -7.71 -4.61
CA LEU A 12 -4.93 -6.32 -4.84
C LEU A 12 -4.29 -6.16 -6.22
N ASN A 13 -3.35 -7.03 -6.60
CA ASN A 13 -2.68 -6.94 -7.90
C ASN A 13 -3.64 -7.15 -9.09
N LYS A 14 -4.77 -7.85 -8.87
CA LYS A 14 -5.80 -8.05 -9.89
C LYS A 14 -6.74 -6.85 -10.01
N VAL A 15 -7.15 -6.24 -8.89
CA VAL A 15 -8.13 -5.13 -8.91
C VAL A 15 -7.48 -3.79 -9.24
N ILE A 16 -6.23 -3.60 -8.82
CA ILE A 16 -5.49 -2.38 -9.09
C ILE A 16 -5.11 -2.32 -10.58
N SER A 17 -5.44 -1.20 -11.22
CA SER A 17 -5.11 -0.89 -12.61
C SER A 17 -3.60 -0.95 -12.87
N ASP A 18 -3.20 -1.35 -14.08
CA ASP A 18 -1.80 -1.29 -14.51
C ASP A 18 -1.26 0.15 -14.66
N ASN A 19 -2.16 1.13 -14.77
CA ASN A 19 -1.82 2.55 -14.88
C ASN A 19 -1.98 3.31 -13.55
N VAL A 20 -2.05 2.60 -12.41
CA VAL A 20 -2.20 3.22 -11.09
C VAL A 20 -1.07 4.22 -10.84
N ALA A 21 -1.41 5.41 -10.31
CA ALA A 21 -0.42 6.39 -9.91
C ALA A 21 0.23 6.01 -8.58
N TYR A 22 1.45 6.52 -8.35
CA TYR A 22 2.16 6.30 -7.10
C TYR A 22 1.36 6.79 -5.88
N GLU A 23 0.71 7.95 -6.02
CA GLU A 23 -0.08 8.59 -4.98
C GLU A 23 -1.28 7.72 -4.59
N GLU A 24 -2.01 7.19 -5.57
CA GLU A 24 -3.15 6.28 -5.36
C GLU A 24 -2.71 5.02 -4.63
N LEU A 25 -1.59 4.42 -5.07
CA LEU A 25 -1.05 3.21 -4.46
C LEU A 25 -0.54 3.47 -3.02
N SER A 26 0.08 4.63 -2.78
CA SER A 26 0.55 5.03 -1.46
C SER A 26 -0.59 5.35 -0.50
N ASN A 27 -1.64 6.00 -0.98
CA ASN A 27 -2.85 6.24 -0.23
C ASN A 27 -3.54 4.93 0.16
N LEU A 28 -3.61 3.96 -0.76
CA LEU A 28 -4.15 2.64 -0.45
C LEU A 28 -3.31 1.91 0.61
N CYS A 29 -1.98 1.95 0.50
CA CYS A 29 -1.08 1.36 1.51
C CYS A 29 -1.34 1.94 2.90
N LEU A 30 -1.46 3.27 2.99
CA LEU A 30 -1.79 3.95 4.24
C LEU A 30 -3.18 3.55 4.77
N SER A 31 -4.17 3.52 3.89
CA SER A 31 -5.54 3.19 4.25
C SER A 31 -5.63 1.79 4.85
N LEU A 32 -5.01 0.80 4.21
CA LEU A 32 -4.95 -0.58 4.69
C LEU A 32 -4.16 -0.74 5.99
N PHE A 33 -3.17 0.11 6.23
CA PHE A 33 -2.47 0.14 7.52
C PHE A 33 -3.37 0.67 8.64
N CYS A 34 -4.25 1.63 8.34
CA CYS A 34 -5.16 2.23 9.31
C CYS A 34 -6.42 1.38 9.55
N THR A 35 -6.96 0.76 8.50
CA THR A 35 -8.21 0.00 8.56
C THR A 35 -8.31 -1.05 7.45
N CYS A 36 -8.78 -2.24 7.80
CA CYS A 36 -9.09 -3.29 6.83
C CYS A 36 -10.51 -3.18 6.25
N ASN A 37 -11.35 -2.25 6.72
CA ASN A 37 -12.76 -2.14 6.34
C ASN A 37 -12.99 -1.74 4.87
N ILE A 38 -11.93 -1.39 4.15
CA ILE A 38 -11.97 -1.11 2.70
C ILE A 38 -11.81 -2.38 1.86
N LEU A 39 -11.45 -3.52 2.47
CA LEU A 39 -11.34 -4.80 1.79
C LEU A 39 -12.67 -5.56 1.84
N PRO A 40 -12.91 -6.47 0.87
CA PRO A 40 -14.03 -7.41 0.95
C PRO A 40 -14.04 -8.24 2.25
N GLU A 41 -15.22 -8.62 2.74
CA GLU A 41 -15.44 -9.36 4.00
C GLU A 41 -14.55 -10.61 4.15
N ARG A 42 -14.20 -11.29 3.05
CA ARG A 42 -13.30 -12.46 3.10
C ARG A 42 -11.93 -12.15 3.70
N PHE A 43 -11.51 -10.88 3.72
CA PHE A 43 -10.24 -10.43 4.31
C PHE A 43 -10.38 -9.84 5.72
N GLU A 44 -11.59 -9.76 6.27
CA GLU A 44 -11.84 -9.14 7.58
C GLU A 44 -11.05 -9.81 8.72
N LYS A 45 -10.86 -11.14 8.62
CA LYS A 45 -10.09 -11.93 9.59
C LYS A 45 -8.61 -12.08 9.25
N THR A 46 -8.15 -11.47 8.15
CA THR A 46 -6.78 -11.60 7.67
C THR A 46 -5.86 -10.71 8.53
N ILE A 47 -5.02 -11.35 9.36
CA ILE A 47 -4.00 -10.63 10.14
C ILE A 47 -2.86 -10.20 9.21
N ILE A 48 -2.86 -8.91 8.85
CA ILE A 48 -1.83 -8.26 8.05
C ILE A 48 -1.12 -7.23 8.94
N ASN A 49 0.14 -7.48 9.27
CA ASN A 49 0.98 -6.49 9.93
C ASN A 49 1.67 -5.60 8.89
N LYS A 50 2.33 -4.54 9.36
CA LYS A 50 3.04 -3.59 8.50
C LYS A 50 4.10 -4.26 7.62
N GLU A 51 4.84 -5.25 8.12
CA GLU A 51 5.88 -5.93 7.35
C GLU A 51 5.26 -6.70 6.17
N LYS A 52 4.17 -7.43 6.41
CA LYS A 52 3.43 -8.12 5.34
C LYS A 52 2.86 -7.13 4.33
N LEU A 53 2.30 -6.01 4.80
CA LEU A 53 1.75 -4.99 3.91
C LEU A 53 2.85 -4.37 3.03
N ALA A 54 3.99 -4.02 3.62
CA ALA A 54 5.14 -3.49 2.89
C ALA A 54 5.68 -4.46 1.82
N ILE A 55 5.72 -5.76 2.14
CA ILE A 55 6.09 -6.80 1.17
C ILE A 55 5.07 -6.90 0.03
N ILE A 56 3.77 -6.81 0.33
CA ILE A 56 2.72 -6.84 -0.70
C ILE A 56 2.87 -5.65 -1.64
N PHE A 57 2.99 -4.43 -1.09
CA PHE A 57 3.05 -3.22 -1.89
C PHE A 57 4.36 -3.08 -2.67
N SER A 58 5.50 -3.52 -2.13
CA SER A 58 6.75 -3.56 -2.90
C SER A 58 6.66 -4.47 -4.12
N LYS A 59 5.93 -5.59 -4.01
CA LYS A 59 5.67 -6.49 -5.14
C LYS A 59 4.68 -5.90 -6.13
N ILE A 60 3.57 -5.33 -5.68
CA ILE A 60 2.59 -4.68 -6.56
C ILE A 60 3.26 -3.56 -7.34
N ALA A 61 4.03 -2.70 -6.67
CA ALA A 61 4.79 -1.64 -7.32
C ALA A 61 5.70 -2.18 -8.42
N LYS A 62 6.38 -3.31 -8.17
CA LYS A 62 7.20 -3.96 -9.18
C LYS A 62 6.40 -4.52 -10.36
N GLU A 63 5.28 -5.20 -10.10
CA GLU A 63 4.40 -5.75 -11.15
C GLU A 63 3.78 -4.66 -12.02
N LYS A 64 3.40 -3.52 -11.40
CA LYS A 64 2.83 -2.35 -12.10
C LYS A 64 3.90 -1.38 -12.62
N ASN A 65 5.18 -1.71 -12.47
CA ASN A 65 6.30 -0.86 -12.86
C ASN A 65 6.18 0.59 -12.33
N ILE A 66 5.84 0.74 -11.06
CA ILE A 66 5.77 2.03 -10.35
C ILE A 66 7.19 2.48 -10.02
N ILE A 67 7.76 3.20 -10.96
CA ILE A 67 9.12 3.73 -10.84
C ILE A 67 9.08 5.03 -10.06
N SER A 68 9.97 5.13 -9.08
CA SER A 68 10.37 6.37 -8.39
C SER A 68 9.33 7.01 -7.48
N TYR A 69 9.86 7.56 -6.39
CA TYR A 69 9.16 8.49 -5.54
C TYR A 69 9.10 9.87 -6.22
N PRO A 70 7.92 10.48 -6.40
CA PRO A 70 7.82 11.83 -6.89
C PRO A 70 8.59 12.79 -5.95
N PRO A 71 9.45 13.71 -6.43
CA PRO A 71 10.18 14.64 -5.55
C PRO A 71 9.27 15.49 -4.65
N ASN A 72 8.01 15.64 -5.03
CA ASN A 72 6.94 16.36 -4.33
C ASN A 72 6.05 15.46 -3.47
N ALA A 73 6.22 14.13 -3.51
CA ALA A 73 5.56 13.26 -2.57
C ALA A 73 6.10 13.56 -1.16
N SER A 74 5.23 13.47 -0.16
CA SER A 74 5.46 14.02 1.20
C SER A 74 5.36 12.94 2.28
N TYR A 75 5.73 11.71 1.93
CA TYR A 75 5.84 10.60 2.85
C TYR A 75 7.18 10.63 3.58
N TYR A 76 7.12 10.43 4.90
CA TYR A 76 8.26 10.41 5.81
C TYR A 76 9.27 9.35 5.35
N GLY A 77 10.53 9.72 5.11
CA GLY A 77 11.64 8.77 4.85
C GLY A 77 11.58 7.96 3.54
N ALA A 78 10.43 7.88 2.88
CA ALA A 78 10.21 6.99 1.74
C ALA A 78 11.11 7.31 0.54
N SER A 79 11.51 8.58 0.38
CA SER A 79 12.43 9.02 -0.66
C SER A 79 13.83 8.41 -0.57
N PHE A 80 14.22 7.87 0.59
CA PHE A 80 15.52 7.19 0.77
C PHE A 80 15.51 5.73 0.31
N HIS A 81 14.37 5.23 -0.17
CA HIS A 81 14.17 3.85 -0.56
C HIS A 81 13.54 3.74 -1.95
N ASP A 82 13.97 2.73 -2.71
CA ASP A 82 13.37 2.36 -3.99
C ASP A 82 11.93 1.84 -3.79
N THR A 83 10.99 2.23 -4.65
CA THR A 83 9.56 1.86 -4.57
C THR A 83 9.32 0.36 -4.63
N HIS A 84 10.24 -0.43 -5.19
CA HIS A 84 10.20 -1.89 -5.19
C HIS A 84 10.79 -2.54 -3.93
N SER A 85 11.25 -1.73 -2.96
CA SER A 85 11.81 -2.19 -1.69
C SER A 85 10.79 -2.13 -0.57
N GLU A 86 10.86 -3.09 0.36
CA GLU A 86 10.01 -3.10 1.56
C GLU A 86 10.15 -1.82 2.39
N GLY A 87 11.38 -1.33 2.56
CA GLY A 87 11.67 -0.13 3.35
C GLY A 87 10.88 1.10 2.90
N HIS A 88 10.63 1.25 1.61
CA HIS A 88 9.83 2.35 1.07
C HIS A 88 8.42 2.37 1.65
N TRP A 89 7.74 1.22 1.66
CA TRP A 89 6.35 1.12 2.10
C TRP A 89 6.21 1.16 3.63
N LEU A 90 7.23 0.71 4.36
CA LEU A 90 7.32 0.93 5.81
C LEU A 90 7.35 2.42 6.15
N GLU A 91 8.13 3.19 5.40
CA GLU A 91 8.25 4.64 5.55
C GLU A 91 6.97 5.38 5.11
N VAL A 92 6.29 4.91 4.04
CA VAL A 92 4.94 5.36 3.68
C VAL A 92 4.00 5.20 4.88
N MET A 93 3.86 4.00 5.45
CA MET A 93 3.02 3.76 6.64
C MET A 93 3.43 4.60 7.85
N ALA A 94 4.73 4.78 8.09
CA ALA A 94 5.24 5.61 9.18
C ALA A 94 4.76 7.07 9.09
N SER A 95 4.41 7.56 7.91
CA SER A 95 3.90 8.92 7.69
C SER A 95 2.64 9.23 8.48
N VAL A 96 1.75 8.24 8.68
CA VAL A 96 0.55 8.40 9.53
C VAL A 96 0.96 8.72 10.97
N LEU A 97 1.96 7.99 11.49
CA LEU A 97 2.40 8.13 12.88
C LEU A 97 3.33 9.33 13.10
N LYS A 98 4.14 9.69 12.10
CA LYS A 98 5.22 10.69 12.23
C LYS A 98 4.83 12.07 11.73
N LEU A 99 3.94 12.13 10.75
CA LEU A 99 3.51 13.39 10.13
C LEU A 99 2.01 13.66 10.34
N ALA A 100 1.30 12.81 11.11
CA ALA A 100 -0.16 12.85 11.24
C ALA A 100 -0.87 12.88 9.87
N ARG A 101 -0.29 12.20 8.87
CA ARG A 101 -0.88 12.11 7.53
C ARG A 101 -2.09 11.19 7.58
N GLU A 102 -3.27 11.74 7.35
CA GLU A 102 -4.49 10.96 7.25
C GLU A 102 -4.66 10.40 5.82
N PRO A 103 -4.97 9.10 5.67
CA PRO A 103 -5.31 8.55 4.36
C PRO A 103 -6.67 9.06 3.86
N ASN A 104 -6.80 9.18 2.54
CA ASN A 104 -8.08 9.37 1.89
C ASN A 104 -8.78 8.01 1.72
N ILE A 105 -9.63 7.65 2.68
CA ILE A 105 -10.32 6.35 2.70
C ILE A 105 -11.27 6.16 1.52
N GLU A 106 -11.96 7.22 1.08
CA GLU A 106 -12.92 7.14 -0.04
C GLU A 106 -12.22 6.81 -1.36
N GLU A 107 -11.08 7.46 -1.62
CA GLU A 107 -10.23 7.16 -2.78
C GLU A 107 -9.69 5.73 -2.73
N ALA A 108 -9.29 5.27 -1.54
CA ALA A 108 -8.81 3.90 -1.37
C ALA A 108 -9.91 2.86 -1.65
N ILE A 109 -11.15 3.12 -1.22
CA ILE A 109 -12.31 2.26 -1.53
C ILE A 109 -12.53 2.19 -3.04
N ASN A 110 -12.52 3.31 -3.75
CA ASN A 110 -12.74 3.35 -5.20
C ASN A 110 -11.68 2.56 -6.00
N LEU A 111 -10.49 2.35 -5.41
CA LEU A 111 -9.40 1.60 -6.05
C LEU A 111 -9.51 0.08 -5.86
N VAL A 112 -10.22 -0.39 -4.83
CA VAL A 112 -10.32 -1.82 -4.48
C VAL A 112 -11.75 -2.35 -4.35
N GLY A 113 -12.76 -1.52 -4.55
CA GLY A 113 -14.19 -1.82 -4.45
C GLY A 113 -14.93 -1.67 -5.77
#